data_AF-A0A831WQI7-F1
#
_entry.id   AF-A0A831WQI7-F1
#
_cell.length_a   1.000
_cell.length_b   1.000
_cell.length_c   1.000
_cell.angle_alpha   90.00
_cell.angle_beta   90.00
_cell.angle_gamma   90.00
#
_symmetry.space_group_name_H-M   'P 1'
#
loop_
_entity.id
_entity.type
_entity.pdbx_description
1 polymer ?
#
loop_
_entity_poly.entity_id
_entity_poly.type
_entity_poly.pdbx_seq_one_letter_code
_entity_poly.pdbx_strand_id
1 'polypeptide(L)'
;MNNKIEKLMDIIDNRSYICISVNKRLNIDELFTAISKNLPSFVEIKMSLPLNKESQRFISLLHERTWIMDIKYSDRIMVHLATNQRVSEKIIEMAKQIDGRILTAK
;
A
#
# COMPACT_ATOMS: atom_id res chain seq x y z
N MET A 1 -37.55 -3.32 11.53
CA MET A 1 -36.08 -3.25 11.58
C MET A 1 -35.66 -2.04 10.74
N ASN A 2 -35.24 -0.97 11.42
CA ASN A 2 -34.60 0.28 10.96
C ASN A 2 -34.80 0.84 9.53
N ASN A 3 -35.79 1.71 9.39
CA ASN A 3 -36.01 2.71 8.30
C ASN A 3 -34.75 3.55 7.96
N LYS A 4 -33.76 3.62 8.87
CA LYS A 4 -32.45 4.26 8.62
C LYS A 4 -31.52 3.44 7.72
N ILE A 5 -31.59 2.10 7.76
CA ILE A 5 -30.74 1.22 6.96
C ILE A 5 -31.23 1.18 5.52
N GLU A 6 -32.55 1.14 5.30
CA GLU A 6 -33.15 1.23 3.96
C GLU A 6 -32.80 2.55 3.27
N LYS A 7 -32.90 3.69 3.98
CA LYS A 7 -32.46 4.98 3.43
C LYS A 7 -30.96 5.05 3.11
N LEU A 8 -30.13 4.34 3.87
CA LEU A 8 -28.71 4.25 3.55
C LEU A 8 -28.48 3.41 2.29
N MET A 9 -29.21 2.30 2.13
CA MET A 9 -29.14 1.47 0.92
C MET A 9 -29.52 2.27 -0.33
N ASP A 10 -30.56 3.11 -0.26
CA ASP A 10 -30.95 4.01 -1.35
C ASP A 10 -29.88 5.06 -1.68
N ILE A 11 -29.16 5.59 -0.67
CA ILE A 11 -28.08 6.57 -0.89
C ILE A 11 -26.83 5.90 -1.50
N ILE A 12 -26.58 4.65 -1.15
CA ILE A 12 -25.38 3.92 -1.58
C ILE A 12 -25.55 3.41 -3.03
N ASP A 13 -26.78 3.31 -3.54
CA ASP A 13 -27.14 3.17 -4.97
C ASP A 13 -26.16 2.33 -5.80
N ASN A 14 -26.03 1.04 -5.45
CA ASN A 14 -25.13 0.06 -6.09
C ASN A 14 -23.63 0.41 -6.13
N ARG A 15 -23.18 1.41 -5.36
CA ARG A 15 -21.75 1.70 -5.20
C ARG A 15 -21.12 0.67 -4.27
N SER A 16 -19.85 0.38 -4.51
CA SER A 16 -19.06 -0.45 -3.59
C SER A 16 -19.02 0.21 -2.22
N TYR A 17 -19.43 -0.52 -1.18
CA TYR A 17 -19.39 -0.06 0.21
C TYR A 17 -18.73 -1.11 1.09
N ILE A 18 -18.15 -0.64 2.20
CA ILE A 18 -17.54 -1.50 3.20
C ILE A 18 -18.15 -1.14 4.55
N CYS A 19 -18.81 -2.11 5.17
CA CYS A 19 -19.33 -1.95 6.52
C CYS A 19 -18.17 -2.02 7.50
N ILE A 20 -17.91 -0.93 8.23
CA ILE A 20 -16.86 -0.87 9.26
C ILE A 20 -17.45 -0.80 10.66
N SER A 21 -16.68 -1.23 11.65
CA SER A 21 -16.95 -0.92 13.05
C SER A 21 -15.66 -0.61 13.78
N VAL A 22 -15.45 0.67 14.11
CA VAL A 22 -14.24 1.12 14.82
C VAL A 22 -14.14 0.47 16.19
N ASN A 23 -15.25 0.44 16.95
CA ASN A 23 -15.28 -0.15 18.29
C ASN A 23 -14.97 -1.66 18.29
N LYS A 24 -15.34 -2.37 17.22
CA LYS A 24 -15.08 -3.81 17.07
C LYS A 24 -13.85 -4.11 16.21
N ARG A 25 -13.15 -3.08 15.74
CA ARG A 25 -12.03 -3.17 14.78
C ARG A 25 -12.34 -4.03 13.54
N LEU A 26 -13.60 -3.99 13.08
CA LEU A 26 -14.07 -4.77 11.93
C LEU A 26 -13.82 -4.03 10.62
N ASN A 27 -13.28 -4.75 9.64
CA ASN A 27 -13.11 -4.36 8.24
C ASN A 27 -12.33 -3.05 8.00
N ILE A 28 -11.50 -2.64 8.96
CA ILE A 28 -10.66 -1.43 8.82
C ILE A 28 -9.57 -1.64 7.76
N ASP A 29 -8.91 -2.81 7.77
CA ASP A 29 -7.87 -3.15 6.78
C ASP A 29 -8.47 -3.29 5.36
N GLU A 30 -9.70 -3.81 5.27
CA GLU A 30 -10.44 -3.93 4.02
C GLU A 30 -10.80 -2.54 3.45
N LEU A 31 -11.21 -1.62 4.33
CA LEU A 31 -11.44 -0.22 3.95
C LEU A 31 -10.17 0.43 3.39
N PHE A 32 -9.03 0.29 4.09
CA PHE A 32 -7.76 0.81 3.59
C PHE A 32 -7.38 0.22 2.24
N THR A 33 -7.53 -1.10 2.09
CA THR A 33 -7.28 -1.79 0.83
C THR A 33 -8.14 -1.26 -0.31
N ALA A 34 -9.44 -1.06 -0.07
CA ALA A 34 -10.35 -0.57 -1.11
C ALA A 34 -10.11 0.90 -1.45
N ILE A 35 -9.81 1.75 -0.47
CA ILE A 35 -9.42 3.14 -0.72
C ILE A 35 -8.17 3.13 -1.61
N SER A 36 -7.14 2.39 -1.22
CA SER A 36 -5.89 2.33 -1.96
C SER A 36 -6.06 1.87 -3.40
N LYS A 37 -6.88 0.84 -3.66
CA LYS A 37 -7.16 0.35 -5.04
C LYS A 37 -7.91 1.36 -5.91
N ASN A 38 -8.70 2.24 -5.30
CA ASN A 38 -9.49 3.24 -6.01
C ASN A 38 -8.81 4.62 -6.06
N LEU A 39 -7.61 4.76 -5.48
CA LEU A 39 -6.81 5.97 -5.67
C LEU A 39 -6.31 6.02 -7.12
N PRO A 40 -6.55 7.11 -7.86
CA PRO A 40 -6.18 7.24 -9.28
C PRO A 40 -4.67 7.24 -9.54
N SER A 41 -3.85 7.14 -8.49
CA SER A 41 -2.39 7.18 -8.56
C SER A 41 -1.72 6.03 -7.80
N PHE A 42 -2.45 4.94 -7.50
CA PHE A 42 -1.90 3.78 -6.83
C PHE A 42 -0.85 3.07 -7.69
N VAL A 43 0.38 3.02 -7.20
CA VAL A 43 1.49 2.30 -7.84
C VAL A 43 2.03 1.26 -6.86
N GLU A 44 1.96 0.00 -7.27
CA GLU A 44 2.53 -1.14 -6.59
C GLU A 44 3.95 -1.40 -7.12
N ILE A 45 4.94 -1.36 -6.23
CA ILE A 45 6.34 -1.60 -6.55
C ILE A 45 6.82 -2.88 -5.88
N LYS A 46 7.43 -3.76 -6.67
CA LYS A 46 8.25 -4.87 -6.22
C LYS A 46 9.70 -4.61 -6.56
N MET A 47 10.57 -4.65 -5.56
CA MET A 47 12.00 -4.41 -5.74
C MET A 47 12.86 -5.35 -4.92
N SER A 48 14.10 -5.54 -5.37
CA SER A 48 15.13 -6.34 -4.72
C SER A 48 16.32 -5.47 -4.36
N LEU A 49 16.59 -5.33 -3.07
CA LEU A 49 17.69 -4.52 -2.52
C LEU A 49 18.81 -5.44 -2.01
N PRO A 50 20.08 -5.02 -2.05
CA PRO A 50 21.17 -5.78 -1.43
C PRO A 50 21.03 -5.81 0.10
N LEU A 51 21.53 -6.87 0.75
CA LEU A 51 21.50 -6.97 2.21
C LEU A 51 22.63 -6.14 2.85
N ASN A 52 22.45 -4.82 2.91
CA ASN A 52 23.43 -3.90 3.49
C ASN A 52 22.77 -2.79 4.33
N LYS A 53 23.60 -2.00 5.04
CA LYS A 53 23.13 -0.92 5.95
C LYS A 53 22.34 0.17 5.22
N GLU A 54 22.73 0.51 3.99
CA GLU A 54 22.04 1.52 3.18
C GLU A 54 20.64 1.07 2.78
N SER A 55 20.49 -0.21 2.42
CA SER A 55 19.18 -0.79 2.12
C SER A 55 18.28 -0.86 3.34
N GLN A 56 18.83 -1.17 4.52
CA GLN A 56 18.08 -1.14 5.77
C GLN A 56 17.59 0.29 6.12
N ARG A 57 18.45 1.31 5.95
CA ARG A 57 18.04 2.71 6.11
C ARG A 57 16.94 3.11 5.13
N PHE A 58 17.08 2.69 3.87
CA PHE A 58 16.07 2.96 2.86
C PHE A 58 14.72 2.31 3.22
N ILE A 59 14.72 1.06 3.69
CA ILE A 59 13.51 0.37 4.16
C ILE A 59 12.84 1.13 5.31
N SER A 60 13.61 1.64 6.29
CA SER A 60 13.05 2.47 7.36
C SER A 60 12.33 3.72 6.80
N LEU A 61 12.93 4.41 5.81
CA LEU A 61 12.30 5.55 5.15
C LEU A 61 11.02 5.16 4.40
N LEU A 62 10.96 3.97 3.82
CA LEU A 62 9.77 3.47 3.13
C LEU A 62 8.63 3.20 4.10
N HIS A 63 8.92 2.64 5.29
CA HIS A 63 7.91 2.44 6.34
C HIS A 63 7.23 3.73 6.78
N GLU A 64 7.93 4.86 6.76
CA GLU A 64 7.37 6.17 7.13
C GLU A 64 6.48 6.78 6.05
N ARG A 65 6.69 6.45 4.77
CA ARG A 65 6.15 7.21 3.63
C ARG A 65 5.29 6.39 2.67
N THR A 66 5.25 5.07 2.84
CA THR A 66 4.58 4.15 1.91
C THR A 66 3.84 3.07 2.67
N TRP A 67 2.90 2.43 1.99
CA TRP A 67 2.30 1.23 2.52
C TRP A 67 3.16 0.02 2.15
N ILE A 68 3.89 -0.51 3.13
CA ILE A 68 4.60 -1.78 2.98
C ILE A 68 3.59 -2.93 3.04
N MET A 69 3.53 -3.72 1.97
CA MET A 69 2.68 -4.90 1.89
C MET A 69 3.41 -6.15 2.35
N ASP A 70 4.69 -6.31 2.00
CA ASP A 70 5.50 -7.47 2.38
C ASP A 70 7.01 -7.16 2.29
N ILE A 71 7.80 -7.78 3.17
CA ILE A 71 9.27 -7.74 3.11
C ILE A 71 9.82 -9.14 3.42
N LYS A 72 10.68 -9.65 2.53
CA LYS A 72 11.38 -10.93 2.72
C LYS A 72 12.88 -10.73 2.71
N TYR A 73 13.55 -11.29 3.72
CA TYR A 73 15.00 -11.25 3.87
C TYR A 73 15.60 -12.61 3.46
N SER A 74 16.56 -12.56 2.54
CA SER A 74 17.33 -13.72 2.06
C SER A 74 18.72 -13.21 1.64
N ASP A 75 19.30 -13.73 0.55
CA ASP A 75 20.52 -13.18 -0.07
C ASP A 75 20.34 -11.71 -0.51
N ARG A 76 19.10 -11.34 -0.85
CA ARG A 76 18.66 -9.97 -1.10
C ARG A 76 17.36 -9.70 -0.33
N ILE A 77 17.06 -8.42 -0.11
CA ILE A 77 15.83 -7.98 0.54
C ILE A 77 14.79 -7.73 -0.54
N MET A 78 13.71 -8.49 -0.51
CA MET A 78 12.57 -8.32 -1.40
C MET A 78 11.56 -7.43 -0.71
N VAL A 79 11.23 -6.30 -1.32
CA VAL A 79 10.29 -5.32 -0.78
C VAL A 79 9.11 -5.20 -1.72
N HIS A 80 7.91 -5.34 -1.17
CA HIS A 80 6.65 -5.12 -1.84
C HIS A 80 5.91 -3.98 -1.15
N LEU A 81 5.65 -2.91 -1.90
CA LEU A 81 5.01 -1.72 -1.36
C LEU A 81 4.04 -1.11 -2.34
N ALA A 82 3.13 -0.30 -1.79
CA ALA A 82 2.21 0.53 -2.53
C ALA A 82 2.42 2.01 -2.18
N THR A 83 2.33 2.85 -3.21
CA THR A 83 2.54 4.30 -3.07
C THR A 83 1.78 5.08 -4.15
N ASN A 84 1.96 6.40 -4.17
CA ASN A 84 1.47 7.24 -5.26
C ASN A 84 2.52 7.42 -6.37
N GLN A 85 2.08 7.71 -7.61
CA GLN A 85 2.96 7.92 -8.77
C GLN A 85 4.14 8.90 -8.53
N ARG A 86 3.91 10.00 -7.81
CA ARG A 86 4.97 10.99 -7.56
C ARG A 86 6.06 10.45 -6.61
N VAL A 87 5.67 9.61 -5.66
CA VAL A 87 6.58 9.00 -4.70
C VAL A 87 7.26 7.77 -5.31
N SER A 88 6.58 7.01 -6.18
CA SER A 88 7.16 5.83 -6.84
C SER A 88 8.40 6.18 -7.67
N GLU A 89 8.40 7.30 -8.40
CA GLU A 89 9.55 7.74 -9.19
C GLU A 89 10.79 7.94 -8.33
N LYS A 90 10.63 8.61 -7.18
CA LYS A 90 11.71 8.83 -6.21
C LYS A 90 12.21 7.53 -5.58
N ILE A 91 11.31 6.61 -5.28
CA ILE A 91 11.66 5.29 -4.73
C ILE A 91 12.47 4.49 -5.74
N ILE A 92 12.06 4.49 -7.01
CA ILE A 92 12.75 3.79 -8.09
C ILE A 92 14.16 4.34 -8.27
N GLU A 93 14.32 5.66 -8.23
CA GLU A 93 15.62 6.30 -8.37
C GLU A 93 16.55 6.00 -7.18
N MET A 94 16.05 6.15 -5.94
CA MET A 94 16.81 5.79 -4.74
C MET A 94 17.19 4.31 -4.71
N ALA A 95 16.27 3.41 -5.09
CA ALA A 95 16.55 1.99 -5.19
C ALA A 95 17.71 1.72 -6.16
N LYS A 96 17.73 2.37 -7.33
CA LYS A 96 18.84 2.23 -8.29
C LYS A 96 20.17 2.74 -7.74
N GLN A 97 20.18 3.82 -6.94
CA GLN A 97 21.40 4.37 -6.34
C GLN A 97 22.06 3.42 -5.34
N ILE A 98 21.29 2.53 -4.70
CA ILE A 98 21.78 1.56 -3.72
C ILE A 98 21.96 0.14 -4.31
N ASP A 99 22.13 0.03 -5.63
CA ASP A 99 22.21 -1.26 -6.36
C ASP A 99 20.95 -2.14 -6.20
N GLY A 100 19.81 -1.50 -6.00
CA GLY A 100 18.48 -2.11 -6.00
C GLY A 100 17.94 -2.33 -7.41
N ARG A 101 17.15 -3.38 -7.59
CA ARG A 101 16.52 -3.75 -8.87
C ARG A 101 15.00 -3.67 -8.75
N ILE A 102 14.35 -2.99 -9.69
CA ILE A 102 12.89 -2.97 -9.79
C ILE A 102 12.44 -4.20 -10.58
N LEU A 103 11.55 -5.00 -9.99
CA LEU A 103 10.99 -6.21 -10.59
C LEU A 103 9.64 -5.93 -11.25
N THR A 104 8.84 -5.05 -10.64
CA THR A 104 7.54 -4.61 -11.17
C THR A 104 7.21 -3.24 -10.60
N ALA A 105 6.65 -2.36 -11.42
CA ALA A 105 6.01 -1.11 -11.01
C ALA A 105 4.72 -0.98 -11.85
N LYS A 106 3.56 -1.06 -11.21
CA LYS A 106 2.24 -1.04 -11.88
C LYS A 106 1.26 -0.18 -11.14
#